data_AF-A0A848V5W4-F1
#
_entry.id   AF-A0A848V5W4-F1
#
_cell.length_a   1.000
_cell.length_b   1.000
_cell.length_c   1.000
_cell.angle_alpha   90.00
_cell.angle_beta   90.00
_cell.angle_gamma   90.00
#
_symmetry.space_group_name_H-M   'P 1'
#
loop_
_entity.id
_entity.type
_entity.pdbx_description
1 polymer ?
#
loop_
_entity_poly.entity_id
_entity_poly.type
_entity_poly.pdbx_seq_one_letter_code
_entity_poly.pdbx_strand_id
1 'polypeptide(L)'
;MDYKSSPFHRFFGWKILALLAVLAAYTYWYTGPGYFGQINDMAPGIPVQSLHFYAGHYPVEVYAALTDPQKHKMLLAFIFDLPFMILLMLVTEALIAFGTRHLKLGPKSNLLFVLPIAFLICDFGEDSFLALTLFGGGAITGWCAAMFTPLKFLFFYSACIIGILMGAAGLLSWFRTQSRS
;
A
#
# COMPACT_ATOMS: atom_id res chain seq x y z
N MET A 1 13.26 -16.23 -18.07
CA MET A 1 14.08 -15.34 -17.22
C MET A 1 14.64 -16.19 -16.09
N ASP A 2 15.96 -16.11 -15.87
CA ASP A 2 16.63 -16.83 -14.78
C ASP A 2 16.12 -16.27 -13.45
N TYR A 3 15.71 -17.15 -12.53
CA TYR A 3 15.16 -16.78 -11.23
C TYR A 3 16.17 -15.96 -10.39
N LYS A 4 17.46 -15.95 -10.76
CA LYS A 4 18.47 -15.12 -10.08
C LYS A 4 18.54 -13.67 -10.56
N SER A 5 17.98 -13.34 -11.73
CA SER A 5 18.13 -12.00 -12.33
C SER A 5 16.96 -11.04 -12.04
N SER A 6 15.91 -11.50 -11.36
CA SER A 6 14.78 -10.66 -11.01
C SER A 6 15.13 -9.76 -9.81
N PRO A 7 14.83 -8.45 -9.86
CA PRO A 7 15.11 -7.51 -8.77
C PRO A 7 14.38 -7.88 -7.47
N PHE A 8 13.34 -8.71 -7.56
CA PHE A 8 12.46 -9.11 -6.47
C PHE A 8 13.05 -10.19 -5.53
N HIS A 9 14.25 -10.72 -5.80
CA HIS A 9 14.90 -11.75 -4.98
C HIS A 9 15.77 -11.22 -3.83
N ARG A 10 15.82 -9.89 -3.63
CA ARG A 10 16.72 -9.26 -2.64
C ARG A 10 16.29 -9.47 -1.19
N PHE A 11 15.01 -9.77 -0.95
CA PHE A 11 14.45 -9.98 0.38
C PHE A 11 14.37 -11.48 0.72
N PHE A 12 15.39 -11.98 1.43
CA PHE A 12 15.47 -13.37 1.86
C PHE A 12 15.93 -13.47 3.32
N GLY A 13 15.45 -14.51 4.02
CA GLY A 13 15.84 -14.82 5.40
C GLY A 13 15.49 -13.68 6.36
N TRP A 14 16.46 -13.28 7.18
CA TRP A 14 16.30 -12.23 8.20
C TRP A 14 15.85 -10.88 7.61
N LYS A 15 16.13 -10.61 6.32
CA LYS A 15 15.71 -9.36 5.67
C LYS A 15 14.18 -9.23 5.57
N ILE A 16 13.46 -10.34 5.43
CA ILE A 16 11.98 -10.33 5.44
C ILE A 16 11.49 -9.95 6.84
N LEU A 17 12.10 -10.51 7.89
CA LEU A 17 11.76 -10.18 9.28
C LEU A 17 12.06 -8.71 9.60
N ALA A 18 13.22 -8.20 9.16
CA ALA A 18 13.56 -6.80 9.32
C ALA A 18 12.55 -5.88 8.61
N LEU A 19 12.15 -6.23 7.37
CA LEU A 19 11.16 -5.47 6.62
C LEU A 19 9.79 -5.48 7.30
N LEU A 20 9.34 -6.64 7.81
CA LEU A 20 8.11 -6.75 8.60
C LEU A 20 8.17 -5.91 9.88
N ALA A 21 9.31 -5.90 10.58
CA ALA A 21 9.49 -5.09 11.78
C ALA A 21 9.46 -3.59 11.48
N VAL A 22 10.11 -3.15 10.40
CA VAL A 22 10.06 -1.75 9.95
C VAL A 22 8.64 -1.38 9.55
N LEU A 23 7.93 -2.23 8.79
CA LEU A 23 6.52 -2.00 8.47
C LEU A 23 5.70 -1.86 9.74
N ALA A 24 5.80 -2.79 10.69
CA ALA A 24 5.02 -2.75 11.93
C ALA A 24 5.30 -1.47 12.76
N ALA A 25 6.57 -1.09 12.91
CA ALA A 25 6.95 0.12 13.61
C ALA A 25 6.43 1.38 12.90
N TYR A 26 6.53 1.43 11.56
CA TYR A 26 6.02 2.54 10.77
C TYR A 26 4.49 2.60 10.82
N THR A 27 3.78 1.48 10.70
CA THR A 27 2.32 1.42 10.85
C THR A 27 1.91 2.00 12.20
N TYR A 28 2.51 1.52 13.29
CA TYR A 28 2.20 1.98 14.64
C TYR A 28 2.38 3.49 14.78
N TRP A 29 3.50 4.02 14.29
CA TRP A 29 3.73 5.46 14.30
C TRP A 29 2.72 6.19 13.40
N TYR A 30 2.59 5.81 12.14
CA TYR A 30 1.84 6.53 11.12
C TYR A 30 0.34 6.62 11.44
N THR A 31 -0.28 5.50 11.85
CA THR A 31 -1.71 5.45 12.18
C THR A 31 -2.03 5.86 13.62
N GLY A 32 -1.02 5.89 14.51
CA GLY A 32 -1.14 6.33 15.89
C GLY A 32 -0.73 7.80 16.08
N PRO A 33 0.45 8.10 16.64
CA PRO A 33 0.89 9.48 16.90
C PRO A 33 1.27 10.29 15.64
N GLY A 34 1.39 9.63 14.49
CA GLY A 34 1.81 10.19 13.20
C GLY A 34 0.69 10.94 12.47
N TYR A 35 1.00 11.39 11.26
CA TYR A 35 0.14 12.33 10.52
C TYR A 35 -1.21 11.74 10.11
N PHE A 36 -1.28 10.44 9.78
CA PHE A 36 -2.57 9.80 9.47
C PHE A 36 -3.45 9.69 10.72
N GLY A 37 -2.89 9.31 11.86
CA GLY A 37 -3.62 9.30 13.13
C GLY A 37 -4.14 10.68 13.50
N GLN A 38 -3.34 11.74 13.29
CA GLN A 38 -3.76 13.12 13.56
C GLN A 38 -4.91 13.61 12.68
N ILE A 39 -5.08 13.10 11.46
CA ILE A 39 -6.19 13.49 10.57
C ILE A 39 -7.48 12.70 10.85
N ASN A 40 -7.41 11.54 11.51
CA ASN A 40 -8.60 10.77 11.91
C ASN A 40 -9.50 11.51 12.90
N ASP A 41 -8.92 12.38 13.73
CA ASP A 41 -9.64 13.17 14.74
C ASP A 41 -10.06 14.55 14.23
N MET A 42 -9.99 14.79 12.91
CA MET A 42 -10.36 16.09 12.32
C MET A 42 -11.87 16.18 12.03
N ALA A 43 -12.23 16.96 11.01
CA ALA A 43 -13.61 17.19 10.62
C ALA A 43 -14.30 15.87 10.22
N PRO A 44 -15.63 15.76 10.40
CA PRO A 44 -16.40 14.62 9.92
C PRO A 44 -16.13 14.34 8.43
N GLY A 45 -15.92 13.07 8.08
CA GLY A 45 -15.62 12.64 6.71
C GLY A 45 -14.13 12.67 6.33
N ILE A 46 -13.25 13.02 7.28
CA ILE A 46 -11.80 12.87 7.14
C ILE A 46 -11.34 11.65 7.95
N PRO A 47 -10.38 10.85 7.43
CA PRO A 47 -9.76 10.96 6.11
C PRO A 47 -10.64 10.47 4.95
N VAL A 48 -10.68 11.24 3.85
CA VAL A 48 -11.41 10.86 2.63
C VAL A 48 -10.84 9.56 2.05
N GLN A 49 -9.52 9.36 2.12
CA GLN A 49 -8.82 8.16 1.67
C GLN A 49 -9.13 6.89 2.49
N SER A 50 -9.84 7.01 3.63
CA SER A 50 -10.35 5.82 4.35
C SER A 50 -11.67 5.31 3.78
N LEU A 51 -12.34 6.09 2.92
CA LEU A 51 -13.55 5.68 2.24
C LEU A 51 -13.18 4.82 1.04
N HIS A 52 -13.72 3.60 0.97
CA HIS A 52 -13.48 2.70 -0.17
C HIS A 52 -14.05 3.23 -1.49
N PHE A 53 -15.12 4.02 -1.40
CA PHE A 53 -15.82 4.63 -2.53
C PHE A 53 -16.36 5.99 -2.11
N TYR A 54 -16.18 6.99 -2.97
CA TYR A 54 -16.78 8.30 -2.83
C TYR A 54 -16.99 8.93 -4.21
N ALA A 55 -17.90 9.89 -4.31
CA ALA A 55 -18.13 10.63 -5.53
C ALA A 55 -17.06 11.73 -5.72
N GLY A 56 -16.71 12.06 -6.97
CA GLY A 56 -15.61 13.00 -7.24
C GLY A 56 -15.78 14.42 -6.70
N HIS A 57 -17.00 14.86 -6.41
CA HIS A 57 -17.26 16.15 -5.76
C HIS A 57 -17.03 16.12 -4.25
N TYR A 58 -17.10 14.94 -3.63
CA TYR A 58 -17.02 14.78 -2.18
C TYR A 58 -15.70 15.30 -1.57
N PRO A 59 -14.51 15.00 -2.13
CA PRO A 59 -13.26 15.57 -1.61
C PRO A 59 -13.22 17.09 -1.71
N VAL A 60 -13.83 17.67 -2.75
CA VAL A 60 -13.89 19.14 -2.91
C VAL A 60 -14.68 19.76 -1.77
N GLU A 61 -15.85 19.20 -1.46
CA GLU A 61 -16.73 19.67 -0.39
C GLU A 61 -16.06 19.55 0.99
N VAL A 62 -15.46 18.39 1.27
CA VAL A 62 -14.77 18.13 2.54
C VAL A 62 -13.56 19.07 2.69
N TYR A 63 -12.76 19.26 1.64
CA TYR A 63 -11.53 20.07 1.71
C TYR A 63 -11.80 21.57 1.69
N ALA A 64 -12.91 22.01 1.10
CA ALA A 64 -13.34 23.41 1.16
C ALA A 64 -13.67 23.86 2.60
N ALA A 65 -14.11 22.95 3.45
CA ALA A 65 -14.44 23.23 4.85
C ALA A 65 -13.22 23.29 5.79
N LEU A 66 -12.01 22.97 5.30
CA LEU A 66 -10.81 22.91 6.13
C LEU A 66 -10.13 24.25 6.31
N THR A 67 -9.65 24.49 7.52
CA THR A 67 -8.72 25.58 7.84
C THR A 67 -7.33 25.30 7.29
N ASP A 68 -6.51 26.33 7.06
CA ASP A 68 -5.15 26.15 6.54
C ASP A 68 -4.27 25.21 7.39
N PRO A 69 -4.30 25.25 8.74
CA PRO A 69 -3.57 24.27 9.55
C PRO A 69 -4.02 22.82 9.33
N GLN A 70 -5.31 22.59 9.06
CA GLN A 70 -5.83 21.25 8.75
C GLN A 70 -5.40 20.80 7.36
N LYS A 71 -5.43 21.70 6.36
CA LYS A 71 -4.92 21.43 5.01
C LYS A 71 -3.43 21.07 5.04
N HIS A 72 -2.64 21.78 5.84
CA HIS A 72 -1.21 21.48 6.00
C HIS A 72 -0.98 20.07 6.57
N LYS A 73 -1.72 19.69 7.61
CA LYS A 73 -1.65 18.33 8.18
C LYS A 73 -2.10 17.25 7.19
N MET A 74 -3.14 17.49 6.39
CA MET A 74 -3.56 16.59 5.32
C MET A 74 -2.44 16.37 4.29
N LEU A 75 -1.74 17.43 3.88
CA LEU A 75 -0.61 17.30 2.98
C LEU A 75 0.53 16.47 3.59
N LEU A 76 0.83 16.67 4.87
CA LEU A 76 1.83 15.86 5.57
C LEU A 76 1.39 14.40 5.61
N ALA A 77 0.10 14.10 5.83
CA ALA A 77 -0.39 12.74 5.75
C ALA A 77 -0.12 12.13 4.36
N PHE A 78 -0.48 12.80 3.26
CA PHE A 78 -0.20 12.31 1.89
C PHE A 78 1.30 12.07 1.63
N ILE A 79 2.17 12.97 2.10
CA ILE A 79 3.63 12.82 1.92
C ILE A 79 4.14 11.59 2.68
N PHE A 80 3.67 11.39 3.92
CA PHE A 80 4.11 10.30 4.78
C PHE A 80 3.36 8.98 4.53
N ASP A 81 2.31 9.01 3.71
CA ASP A 81 1.67 7.81 3.15
C ASP A 81 2.58 7.11 2.14
N LEU A 82 3.30 7.87 1.31
CA LEU A 82 4.16 7.28 0.27
C LEU A 82 5.20 6.28 0.83
N PRO A 83 5.99 6.60 1.88
CA PRO A 83 6.87 5.61 2.51
C PRO A 83 6.10 4.39 3.08
N PHE A 84 4.92 4.61 3.64
CA PHE A 84 4.08 3.53 4.16
C PHE A 84 3.65 2.56 3.06
N MET A 85 3.21 3.09 1.93
CA MET A 85 2.72 2.32 0.79
C MET A 85 3.85 1.61 0.05
N ILE A 86 5.04 2.24 -0.02
CA ILE A 86 6.27 1.57 -0.48
C ILE A 86 6.61 0.39 0.44
N LEU A 87 6.55 0.55 1.76
CA LEU A 87 6.82 -0.56 2.69
C LEU A 87 5.81 -1.70 2.53
N LEU A 88 4.53 -1.40 2.37
CA LEU A 88 3.48 -2.40 2.10
C LEU A 88 3.72 -3.14 0.79
N MET A 89 4.05 -2.42 -0.30
CA MET A 89 4.43 -3.01 -1.57
C MET A 89 5.64 -3.94 -1.40
N LEU A 90 6.71 -3.49 -0.74
CA LEU A 90 7.92 -4.30 -0.54
C LEU A 90 7.65 -5.56 0.29
N VAL A 91 6.84 -5.46 1.35
CA VAL A 91 6.47 -6.62 2.18
C VAL A 91 5.69 -7.64 1.37
N THR A 92 4.67 -7.18 0.63
CA THR A 92 3.84 -8.07 -0.19
C THR A 92 4.67 -8.74 -1.29
N GLU A 93 5.53 -8.00 -1.99
CA GLU A 93 6.49 -8.56 -2.95
C GLU A 93 7.42 -9.59 -2.31
N ALA A 94 7.97 -9.31 -1.13
CA ALA A 94 8.85 -10.24 -0.42
C ALA A 94 8.15 -11.55 -0.07
N LEU A 95 6.89 -11.50 0.37
CA LEU A 95 6.09 -12.69 0.66
C LEU A 95 5.77 -13.51 -0.61
N ILE A 96 5.42 -12.83 -1.72
CA ILE A 96 5.19 -13.47 -3.03
C ILE A 96 6.47 -14.15 -3.52
N ALA A 97 7.61 -13.46 -3.43
CA ALA A 97 8.91 -13.98 -3.83
C ALA A 97 9.31 -15.20 -3.00
N PHE A 98 9.12 -15.14 -1.68
CA PHE A 98 9.36 -16.24 -0.75
C PHE A 98 8.52 -17.47 -1.10
N GLY A 99 7.20 -17.31 -1.28
CA GLY A 99 6.31 -18.40 -1.67
C GLY A 99 6.70 -19.02 -3.01
N THR A 100 6.95 -18.17 -4.02
CA THR A 100 7.33 -18.59 -5.37
C THR A 100 8.59 -19.46 -5.35
N ARG A 101 9.57 -19.07 -4.50
CA ARG A 101 10.82 -19.81 -4.31
C ARG A 101 10.59 -21.21 -3.78
N HIS A 102 9.89 -21.30 -2.64
CA HIS A 102 9.80 -22.54 -1.87
C HIS A 102 8.79 -23.51 -2.46
N LEU A 103 7.84 -23.01 -3.26
CA LEU A 103 6.92 -23.83 -4.05
C LEU A 103 7.47 -24.19 -5.44
N LYS A 104 8.62 -23.62 -5.84
CA LYS A 104 9.26 -23.83 -7.15
C LYS A 104 8.30 -23.53 -8.33
N LEU A 105 7.53 -22.45 -8.22
CA LEU A 105 6.58 -22.09 -9.27
C LEU A 105 7.29 -21.64 -10.55
N GLY A 106 6.68 -21.90 -11.70
CA GLY A 106 7.21 -21.53 -13.01
C GLY A 106 7.19 -20.02 -13.28
N PRO A 107 7.75 -19.56 -14.42
CA PRO A 107 7.96 -18.15 -14.73
C PRO A 107 6.68 -17.30 -14.84
N LYS A 108 5.52 -17.93 -15.06
CA LYS A 108 4.21 -17.24 -15.08
C LYS A 108 3.85 -16.62 -13.72
N SER A 109 4.42 -17.12 -12.63
CA SER A 109 4.23 -16.55 -11.28
C SER A 109 4.76 -15.12 -11.14
N ASN A 110 5.64 -14.66 -12.04
CA ASN A 110 6.10 -13.27 -12.07
C ASN A 110 4.97 -12.26 -12.30
N LEU A 111 3.83 -12.70 -12.87
CA LEU A 111 2.65 -11.84 -13.01
C LEU A 111 2.04 -11.44 -11.66
N LEU A 112 2.30 -12.19 -10.58
CA LEU A 112 1.79 -11.85 -9.25
C LEU A 112 2.39 -10.54 -8.71
N PHE A 113 3.58 -10.15 -9.16
CA PHE A 113 4.23 -8.88 -8.78
C PHE A 113 3.57 -7.66 -9.40
N VAL A 114 2.71 -7.83 -10.41
CA VAL A 114 1.91 -6.72 -10.95
C VAL A 114 0.98 -6.15 -9.90
N LEU A 115 0.44 -6.99 -8.99
CA LEU A 115 -0.52 -6.57 -7.97
C LEU A 115 0.04 -5.50 -7.03
N PRO A 116 1.17 -5.71 -6.31
CA PRO A 116 1.71 -4.70 -5.42
C PRO A 116 2.19 -3.43 -6.16
N ILE A 117 2.71 -3.56 -7.38
CA ILE A 117 3.12 -2.42 -8.20
C ILE A 117 1.90 -1.58 -8.62
N ALA A 118 0.84 -2.25 -9.11
CA ALA A 118 -0.41 -1.58 -9.51
C ALA A 118 -1.09 -0.90 -8.32
N PHE A 119 -1.04 -1.53 -7.15
CA PHE A 119 -1.46 -0.91 -5.89
C PHE A 119 -0.70 0.40 -5.62
N LEU A 120 0.64 0.38 -5.62
CA LEU A 120 1.44 1.58 -5.34
C LEU A 120 1.17 2.70 -6.36
N ILE A 121 1.02 2.36 -7.65
CA ILE A 121 0.71 3.34 -8.70
C ILE A 121 -0.68 3.95 -8.47
N CYS A 122 -1.69 3.14 -8.13
CA CYS A 122 -3.03 3.64 -7.92
C CYS A 122 -3.12 4.51 -6.67
N ASP A 123 -2.45 4.10 -5.60
CA ASP A 123 -2.38 4.85 -4.35
C ASP A 123 -1.67 6.20 -4.52
N PHE A 124 -0.48 6.19 -5.13
CA PHE A 124 0.23 7.44 -5.44
C PHE A 124 -0.60 8.36 -6.34
N GLY A 125 -1.34 7.78 -7.30
CA GLY A 125 -2.27 8.52 -8.16
C GLY A 125 -3.39 9.17 -7.35
N GLU A 126 -4.08 8.39 -6.50
CA GLU A 126 -5.14 8.88 -5.61
C GLU A 126 -4.63 10.04 -4.76
N ASP A 127 -3.55 9.86 -4.03
CA ASP A 127 -2.98 10.85 -3.11
C ASP A 127 -2.54 12.12 -3.84
N SER A 128 -1.94 11.97 -5.03
CA SER A 128 -1.57 13.11 -5.87
C SER A 128 -2.81 13.92 -6.29
N PHE A 129 -3.88 13.24 -6.70
CA PHE A 129 -5.12 13.92 -7.09
C PHE A 129 -5.88 14.51 -5.90
N LEU A 130 -5.85 13.86 -4.73
CA LEU A 130 -6.39 14.42 -3.49
C LEU A 130 -5.61 15.65 -3.06
N ALA A 131 -4.28 15.63 -3.13
CA ALA A 131 -3.43 16.79 -2.85
C ALA A 131 -3.73 17.94 -3.83
N LEU A 132 -3.85 17.67 -5.13
CA LEU A 132 -4.24 18.68 -6.12
C LEU A 132 -5.65 19.25 -5.84
N THR A 133 -6.58 18.40 -5.39
CA THR A 133 -7.94 18.83 -5.02
C THR A 133 -7.92 19.72 -3.78
N LEU A 134 -7.10 19.37 -2.79
CA LEU A 134 -6.91 20.15 -1.57
C LEU A 134 -6.42 21.58 -1.85
N PHE A 135 -5.53 21.74 -2.84
CA PHE A 135 -4.98 23.05 -3.22
C PHE A 135 -5.83 23.83 -4.23
N GLY A 136 -6.38 23.13 -5.22
CA GLY A 136 -7.06 23.78 -6.36
C GLY A 136 -8.58 23.82 -6.26
N GLY A 137 -9.20 23.04 -5.36
CA GLY A 137 -10.66 22.88 -5.29
C GLY A 137 -11.30 22.32 -6.56
N GLY A 138 -10.49 21.70 -7.43
CA GLY A 138 -10.92 21.26 -8.75
C GLY A 138 -11.78 19.99 -8.68
N ALA A 139 -13.00 20.05 -9.21
CA ALA A 139 -13.85 18.86 -9.32
C ALA A 139 -13.21 17.75 -10.15
N ILE A 140 -12.46 18.10 -11.21
CA ILE A 140 -11.80 17.12 -12.09
C ILE A 140 -10.77 16.30 -11.31
N THR A 141 -9.95 16.94 -10.47
CA THR A 141 -8.95 16.22 -9.66
C THR A 141 -9.63 15.35 -8.60
N GLY A 142 -10.75 15.81 -8.02
CA GLY A 142 -11.54 14.98 -7.10
C GLY A 142 -12.14 13.74 -7.78
N TRP A 143 -12.60 13.87 -9.03
CA TRP A 143 -13.06 12.74 -9.84
C TRP A 143 -11.94 11.76 -10.18
N CYS A 144 -10.75 12.25 -10.52
CA CYS A 144 -9.60 11.38 -10.73
C CYS A 144 -9.27 10.58 -9.46
N ALA A 145 -9.21 11.23 -8.29
CA ALA A 145 -8.99 10.55 -7.02
C ALA A 145 -10.05 9.47 -6.73
N ALA A 146 -11.32 9.79 -6.96
CA ALA A 146 -12.44 8.84 -6.80
C ALA A 146 -12.33 7.61 -7.72
N MET A 147 -11.71 7.73 -8.91
CA MET A 147 -11.45 6.60 -9.79
C MET A 147 -10.28 5.72 -9.32
N PHE A 148 -9.24 6.34 -8.76
CA PHE A 148 -8.07 5.62 -8.26
C PHE A 148 -8.35 4.85 -6.97
N THR A 149 -9.19 5.40 -6.09
CA THR A 149 -9.53 4.81 -4.78
C THR A 149 -9.99 3.34 -4.87
N PRO A 150 -11.02 2.97 -5.68
CA PRO A 150 -11.45 1.58 -5.77
C PRO A 150 -10.41 0.67 -6.42
N LEU A 151 -9.64 1.20 -7.40
CA LEU A 151 -8.56 0.45 -8.03
C LEU A 151 -7.44 0.16 -7.02
N LYS A 152 -7.05 1.15 -6.22
CA LYS A 152 -6.12 0.99 -5.10
C LYS A 152 -6.57 -0.15 -4.20
N PHE A 153 -7.79 -0.10 -3.68
CA PHE A 153 -8.27 -1.12 -2.75
C PHE A 153 -8.35 -2.51 -3.39
N LEU A 154 -8.77 -2.60 -4.66
CA LEU A 154 -8.77 -3.86 -5.41
C LEU A 154 -7.36 -4.47 -5.47
N PHE A 155 -6.37 -3.69 -5.87
CA PHE A 155 -4.99 -4.17 -5.97
C PHE A 155 -4.38 -4.42 -4.58
N PHE A 156 -4.66 -3.57 -3.60
CA PHE A 156 -4.21 -3.72 -2.21
C PHE A 156 -4.67 -5.03 -1.60
N TYR A 157 -5.98 -5.29 -1.61
CA TYR A 157 -6.54 -6.52 -1.03
C TYR A 157 -6.05 -7.75 -1.78
N SER A 158 -5.99 -7.69 -3.12
CA SER A 158 -5.46 -8.78 -3.94
C SER A 158 -3.99 -9.07 -3.61
N ALA A 159 -3.15 -8.03 -3.53
CA ALA A 159 -1.73 -8.17 -3.20
C ALA A 159 -1.53 -8.72 -1.79
N CYS A 160 -2.29 -8.24 -0.80
CA CYS A 160 -2.21 -8.72 0.58
C CYS A 160 -2.63 -10.19 0.70
N ILE A 161 -3.77 -10.57 0.12
CA ILE A 161 -4.27 -11.95 0.17
C ILE A 161 -3.27 -12.90 -0.50
N ILE A 162 -2.83 -12.57 -1.72
CA ILE A 162 -1.85 -13.40 -2.45
C ILE A 162 -0.52 -13.44 -1.71
N GLY A 163 -0.04 -12.31 -1.18
CA GLY A 163 1.17 -12.24 -0.38
C GLY A 163 1.11 -13.14 0.85
N ILE A 164 0.04 -13.07 1.64
CA ILE A 164 -0.14 -13.92 2.83
C ILE A 164 -0.19 -15.40 2.44
N LEU A 165 -0.98 -15.77 1.43
CA LEU A 165 -1.09 -17.15 0.96
C LEU A 165 0.26 -17.70 0.49
N MET A 166 1.00 -16.91 -0.30
CA MET A 166 2.33 -17.27 -0.79
C MET A 166 3.35 -17.38 0.35
N GLY A 167 3.32 -16.45 1.30
CA GLY A 167 4.14 -16.49 2.51
C GLY A 167 3.91 -17.76 3.32
N ALA A 168 2.64 -18.06 3.63
CA ALA A 168 2.25 -19.24 4.40
C ALA A 168 2.60 -20.55 3.67
N ALA A 169 2.26 -20.66 2.39
CA ALA A 169 2.56 -21.86 1.59
C ALA A 169 4.07 -22.06 1.41
N GLY A 170 4.83 -20.99 1.23
CA GLY A 170 6.30 -21.03 1.22
C GLY A 170 6.88 -21.53 2.54
N LEU A 171 6.32 -21.07 3.66
CA LEU A 171 6.76 -21.45 5.01
C LEU A 171 6.50 -22.94 5.27
N LEU A 172 5.31 -23.42 4.92
CA LEU A 172 4.94 -24.83 5.02
C LEU A 172 5.85 -25.72 4.15
N SER A 173 6.14 -25.30 2.92
CA SER A 173 7.04 -26.03 2.02
C SER A 173 8.47 -26.10 2.58
N TRP A 174 8.95 -24.99 3.17
CA TRP A 174 10.28 -24.92 3.77
C TRP A 174 10.43 -25.88 4.95
N PHE A 175 9.48 -25.89 5.91
CA PHE A 175 9.51 -26.82 7.04
C PHE A 175 9.43 -28.29 6.61
N ARG A 176 8.61 -28.61 5.60
CA ARG A 176 8.54 -29.98 5.04
C ARG A 176 9.85 -30.43 4.42
N THR A 177 10.62 -29.50 3.85
CA THR A 177 11.91 -29.81 3.23
C THR A 177 12.98 -30.03 4.29
N GLN A 178 12.99 -29.21 5.36
CA GLN A 178 13.95 -29.38 6.48
C GLN A 178 13.68 -30.64 7.31
N SER A 179 12.43 -31.07 7.47
CA SER A 179 12.11 -32.33 8.17
C SER A 179 12.61 -33.59 7.44
N ARG A 180 13.03 -33.47 6.18
CA ARG A 180 13.49 -34.58 5.33
C ARG A 180 15.01 -34.63 5.15
N SER A 181 15.73 -33.64 5.68
CA SER A 181 17.20 -33.52 5.66
C SER A 181 17.77 -33.79 7.03
#